data_AF-A0A3G3GPW4-F1
#
_entry.id   AF-A0A3G3GPW4-F1
#
_cell.length_a   1.000
_cell.length_b   1.000
_cell.length_c   1.000
_cell.angle_alpha   90.00
_cell.angle_beta   90.00
_cell.angle_gamma   90.00
#
_symmetry.space_group_name_H-M   'P 1'
#
loop_
_entity.id
_entity.type
_entity.pdbx_description
1 polymer ?
#
loop_
_entity_poly.entity_id
_entity_poly.type
_entity_poly.pdbx_seq_one_letter_code
_entity_poly.pdbx_strand_id
1 'polypeptide(L)' 'MYFNDFIGTMTLCTDVKTPENWLDCDGKIMPIQGNEAIFSLLETRYGGDGYKDFALPKVPNLGNARYIICVKGDFPSRS' A
#
# COMPACT_ATOMS: atom_id res chain seq x y z
N MET A 1 10.61 -11.72 12.29
CA MET A 1 10.03 -10.81 13.29
C MET A 1 9.43 -9.66 12.50
N TYR A 2 8.19 -9.83 12.02
CA TYR A 2 7.48 -8.76 11.33
C TYR A 2 6.51 -8.21 12.37
N PHE A 3 6.86 -7.05 12.94
CA PHE A 3 5.92 -6.28 13.73
C PHE A 3 4.73 -5.96 12.82
N ASN A 4 3.52 -5.98 13.35
CA ASN A 4 2.37 -5.47 12.62
C ASN A 4 2.65 -4.00 12.30
N ASP A 5 2.90 -3.71 11.03
CA ASP A 5 3.21 -2.37 10.58
C ASP A 5 1.91 -1.60 10.36
N PHE A 6 1.97 -0.28 10.56
CA PHE A 6 0.82 0.58 10.34
C PHE A 6 0.43 0.57 8.86
N ILE A 7 -0.87 0.49 8.58
CA ILE A 7 -1.42 0.60 7.23
C ILE A 7 -0.97 1.93 6.61
N GLY A 8 -0.54 1.88 5.34
CA GLY A 8 -0.04 3.05 4.61
C GLY A 8 1.46 3.32 4.77
N THR A 9 2.14 2.59 5.66
CA THR A 9 3.61 2.67 5.77
C THR A 9 4.25 2.25 4.45
N MET A 10 5.22 3.04 3.98
CA MET A 10 6.01 2.74 2.79
C MET A 10 7.47 2.47 3.16
N THR A 11 8.06 1.43 2.58
CA THR A 11 9.48 1.08 2.80
C THR A 11 10.12 0.50 1.55
N LEU A 12 11.44 0.39 1.56
CA LEU A 12 12.23 -0.26 0.51
C LEU A 12 12.30 -1.77 0.75
N CYS A 13 12.03 -2.54 -0.29
CA CYS A 13 12.16 -3.99 -0.32
C CYS A 13 13.12 -4.39 -1.44
N THR A 14 14.14 -5.17 -1.11
CA THR A 14 15.10 -5.76 -2.05
C THR A 14 14.83 -7.24 -2.29
N ASP A 15 14.00 -7.87 -1.47
CA ASP A 15 13.69 -9.30 -1.57
C ASP A 15 12.79 -9.58 -2.76
N VAL A 16 12.98 -10.71 -3.45
CA VAL A 16 12.18 -11.03 -4.66
C VAL A 16 10.69 -11.18 -4.35
N LYS A 17 10.34 -11.64 -3.15
CA LYS A 17 8.95 -11.86 -2.73
C LYS A 17 8.49 -10.75 -1.80
N THR A 18 7.37 -10.12 -2.15
CA THR A 18 6.73 -9.13 -1.29
C THR A 18 6.10 -9.83 -0.07
N PRO A 19 6.33 -9.33 1.16
CA PRO A 19 5.76 -9.93 2.38
C PRO A 19 4.23 -9.99 2.36
N GLU A 20 3.67 -10.87 3.20
CA GLU A 20 2.22 -10.89 3.42
C GLU A 20 1.75 -9.54 3.97
N ASN A 21 0.58 -9.09 3.52
CA ASN A 21 -0.02 -7.79 3.85
C ASN A 21 0.65 -6.55 3.22
N TRP A 22 1.69 -6.74 2.42
CA TRP A 22 2.34 -5.68 1.66
C TRP A 22 2.06 -5.83 0.17
N LEU A 23 2.06 -4.71 -0.55
CA LEU A 23 1.97 -4.68 -2.02
C LEU A 23 3.04 -3.75 -2.59
N ASP A 24 3.45 -4.01 -3.82
CA ASP A 24 4.39 -3.15 -4.53
C ASP A 24 3.73 -1.82 -4.89
N CYS A 25 4.49 -0.72 -4.82
CA CYS A 25 4.06 0.60 -5.23
C CYS A 25 4.19 0.79 -6.75
N ASP A 26 3.45 -0.01 -7.52
CA ASP A 26 3.50 -0.08 -8.98
C ASP A 26 2.35 0.67 -9.70
N GLY A 27 1.43 1.27 -8.94
CA GLY A 27 0.22 1.91 -9.47
C GLY A 27 -0.98 0.98 -9.64
N LYS A 28 -0.98 -0.20 -9.01
CA LYS A 28 -2.09 -1.16 -9.08
C LYS A 28 -3.43 -0.54 -8.64
N ILE A 29 -4.49 -0.83 -9.41
CA ILE A 29 -5.88 -0.54 -9.04
C ILE A 29 -6.39 -1.63 -8.10
N MET A 30 -6.99 -1.20 -6.98
CA MET A 30 -7.48 -2.04 -5.91
C MET A 30 -8.97 -1.74 -5.63
N PRO A 31 -9.80 -2.76 -5.37
CA PRO A 31 -11.18 -2.52 -4.97
C PRO A 31 -11.21 -1.91 -3.57
N ILE A 32 -12.11 -0.94 -3.35
CA ILE A 32 -12.36 -0.37 -2.02
C ILE A 32 -12.91 -1.44 -1.07
N GLN A 33 -13.79 -2.31 -1.58
CA GLN A 33 -14.37 -3.40 -0.80
C GLN A 33 -13.26 -4.36 -0.30
N GLY A 34 -13.14 -4.49 1.02
CA GLY A 34 -12.09 -5.27 1.68
C GLY A 34 -10.73 -4.57 1.81
N ASN A 35 -10.61 -3.32 1.37
CA ASN A 35 -9.42 -2.47 1.52
C ASN A 35 -9.80 -1.06 2.02
N GLU A 36 -10.91 -0.94 2.76
CA GLU A 36 -11.48 0.33 3.22
C GLU A 36 -10.49 1.11 4.09
N ALA A 37 -9.68 0.40 4.88
CA ALA A 37 -8.66 0.98 5.74
C ALA A 37 -7.59 1.73 4.95
N ILE A 38 -6.91 1.08 4.02
CA ILE A 38 -5.89 1.75 3.19
C ILE A 38 -6.52 2.80 2.26
N PHE A 39 -7.75 2.57 1.78
CA PHE A 39 -8.49 3.57 1.01
C PHE A 39 -8.73 4.85 1.81
N SER A 40 -9.11 4.76 3.09
CA SER A 40 -9.31 5.95 3.93
C SER A 40 -8.04 6.80 4.14
N LEU A 41 -6.85 6.23 3.88
CA LEU A 41 -5.57 6.94 3.98
C LEU A 41 -5.12 7.54 2.64
N LEU A 42 -5.36 6.82 1.53
CA LEU A 42 -4.89 7.22 0.20
C LEU A 42 -5.94 7.98 -0.61
N GLU A 43 -7.22 7.69 -0.36
CA GLU A 43 -8.36 8.07 -1.17
C GLU A 43 -8.09 7.78 -2.66
N THR A 44 -8.44 8.71 -3.55
CA THR A 44 -8.18 8.61 -5.00
C THR A 44 -6.91 9.36 -5.43
N ARG A 45 -6.00 9.68 -4.49
CA ARG A 45 -4.82 10.52 -4.75
C ARG A 45 -3.95 10.01 -5.90
N TYR A 46 -3.95 8.70 -6.15
CA TYR A 46 -3.14 8.06 -7.19
C TYR A 46 -3.98 7.55 -8.38
N GLY A 47 -5.30 7.79 -8.39
CA GLY A 47 -6.24 7.32 -9.40
C GLY A 47 -7.34 6.42 -8.84
N GLY A 48 -8.13 5.85 -9.75
CA GLY A 48 -9.37 5.13 -9.45
C GLY A 48 -10.60 6.05 -9.48
N ASP A 49 -11.79 5.45 -9.34
CA ASP A 49 -13.07 6.14 -9.38
C ASP A 49 -13.55 6.65 -8.01
N GLY A 50 -12.93 6.19 -6.91
CA GLY A 50 -13.28 6.57 -5.53
C GLY A 50 -14.62 6.03 -5.04
N TYR A 51 -15.28 5.20 -5.84
CA TYR A 51 -16.57 4.59 -5.53
C TYR A 51 -16.47 3.06 -5.44
N LYS A 52 -15.79 2.43 -6.40
CA LYS A 52 -15.48 1.00 -6.44
C LYS A 52 -14.00 0.73 -6.22
N ASP A 53 -13.13 1.61 -6.70
CA ASP A 53 -11.70 1.39 -6.71
C ASP A 53 -10.86 2.63 -6.43
N PHE A 54 -9.59 2.36 -6.12
CA PHE A 54 -8.55 3.35 -5.91
C PHE A 54 -7.22 2.79 -6.40
N ALA A 55 -6.26 3.66 -6.68
CA ALA A 55 -4.92 3.25 -7.08
C ALA A 55 -3.91 3.32 -5.91
N LEU A 56 -2.95 2.41 -5.91
CA LEU A 56 -1.75 2.51 -5.10
C LEU A 56 -0.77 3.55 -5.69
N PRO A 57 0.21 4.04 -4.91
CA PRO A 57 1.29 4.87 -5.44
C PRO A 57 2.05 4.12 -6.54
N LYS A 58 2.53 4.86 -7.54
CA LYS A 58 3.47 4.36 -8.55
C LYS A 58 4.83 5.02 -8.35
N VAL A 59 5.80 4.25 -7.87
CA VAL A 59 7.15 4.74 -7.59
C VAL A 59 8.16 3.98 -8.46
N PRO A 60 9.09 4.68 -9.14
CA PRO A 60 10.15 4.01 -9.88
C PRO A 60 11.02 3.13 -8.98
N ASN A 61 11.42 1.96 -9.48
CA ASN A 61 12.35 1.08 -8.78
C ASN A 61 13.76 1.70 -8.73
N LEU A 62 14.48 1.46 -7.64
CA LEU A 62 15.85 1.88 -7.44
C LEU A 62 16.78 0.68 -7.63
N GLY A 63 17.11 0.39 -8.89
CA GLY A 63 17.90 -0.79 -9.24
C GLY A 63 17.13 -2.08 -8.91
N ASN A 64 17.66 -2.87 -7.96
CA ASN A 64 17.00 -4.08 -7.45
C ASN A 64 16.04 -3.81 -6.28
N ALA A 65 16.01 -2.60 -5.74
CA ALA A 65 15.09 -2.21 -4.68
C ALA A 65 13.79 -1.65 -5.27
N ARG A 66 12.66 -2.04 -4.67
CA ARG A 66 11.32 -1.50 -5.00
C ARG A 66 10.64 -0.99 -3.74
N TYR A 67 9.74 -0.04 -3.92
CA TYR A 67 8.92 0.44 -2.81
C TYR A 67 7.73 -0.50 -2.62
N ILE A 68 7.47 -0.84 -1.36
CA ILE A 68 6.28 -1.59 -0.95
C ILE A 68 5.48 -0.76 0.04
N ILE A 69 4.18 -0.99 0.08
CA ILE A 69 3.22 -0.34 0.99
C ILE A 69 2.45 -1.39 1.80
N CYS A 70 2.30 -1.14 3.09
CA CYS A 70 1.48 -1.97 3.98
C CYS A 70 0.00 -1.70 3.68
N VAL A 71 -0.72 -2.72 3.22
CA VAL A 71 -2.15 -2.60 2.86
C VAL A 71 -3.08 -3.26 3.89
N LYS A 72 -2.53 -4.07 4.80
CA LYS A 72 -3.27 -4.67 5.93
C LYS A 72 -2.39 -4.68 7.17
N GLY A 73 -2.92 -4.23 8.30
CA GLY A 73 -2.15 -4.08 9.54
C GLY A 73 -2.90 -3.22 10.54
N ASP A 74 -2.16 -2.59 11.45
CA ASP A 74 -2.77 -1.70 12.43
C ASP A 74 -3.13 -0.37 11.78
N PHE A 75 -4.38 0.08 11.97
CA PHE A 75 -4.81 1.37 11.46
C PHE A 75 -4.16 2.48 12.32
N PRO A 76 -3.51 3.49 11.71
CA PRO A 76 -2.88 4.56 12.49
C PRO A 76 -3.96 5.39 13.20
N SER A 77 -4.01 5.30 14.53
CA SER A 77 -4.82 6.23 15.33
C SER A 77 -4.11 7.58 15.44
N ARG A 78 -4.86 8.68 15.31
CA ARG A 78 -4.33 10.00 15.65
C ARG A 78 -4.21 10.07 17.17
N SER A 79 -2.98 10.12 17.68
CA SER A 79 -2.67 10.48 19.07
C SER A 79 -2.96 11.94 19.34
#